data_AF-A0A7S2BF67-F1
#
_entry.id   AF-A0A7S2BF67-F1
#
_cell.length_a   1.000
_cell.length_b   1.000
_cell.length_c   1.000
_cell.angle_alpha   90.00
_cell.angle_beta   90.00
_cell.angle_gamma   90.00
#
_symmetry.space_group_name_H-M   'P 1'
#
loop_
_entity.id
_entity.type
_entity.pdbx_description
1 polymer ?
#
loop_
_entity_poly.entity_id
_entity_poly.type
_entity_poly.pdbx_seq_one_letter_code
_entity_poly.pdbx_strand_id
1 'polypeptide(L)'
;VPRIIERVLQLASLYEASVQAEDEDAAKAFCRIFAEAGEQYLRALLFKPQEWALPVATAVLSGAKHPEPEVAEITFNFWYVLSEELAGSGRMIADEETRAQTRAFFAPLFLQVVDALRVLVEFPPDSATWSADVQD
;
A
#
# COMPACT_ATOMS: atom_id res chain seq x y z
N VAL A 1 20.32 -3.59 -0.82
CA VAL A 1 18.92 -3.23 -1.17
C VAL A 1 18.33 -4.18 -2.22
N PRO A 2 18.89 -4.37 -3.44
CA PRO A 2 18.20 -5.10 -4.51
C PRO A 2 17.80 -6.54 -4.13
N ARG A 3 18.74 -7.27 -3.51
CA ARG A 3 18.53 -8.67 -3.08
C ARG A 3 17.45 -8.86 -2.01
N ILE A 4 17.19 -7.84 -1.19
CA ILE A 4 16.12 -7.88 -0.18
C ILE A 4 14.78 -7.64 -0.87
N ILE A 5 14.72 -6.63 -1.75
CA ILE A 5 13.51 -6.32 -2.52
C ILE A 5 13.10 -7.50 -3.39
N GLU A 6 14.03 -8.15 -4.09
CA GLU A 6 13.75 -9.37 -4.86
C GLU A 6 13.09 -10.47 -4.00
N ARG A 7 13.59 -10.69 -2.79
CA ARG A 7 13.01 -11.69 -1.86
C ARG A 7 11.64 -11.28 -1.36
N VAL A 8 11.44 -10.00 -1.05
CA VAL A 8 10.14 -9.46 -0.64
C VAL A 8 9.12 -9.67 -1.76
N LEU A 9 9.47 -9.37 -3.01
CA LEU A 9 8.58 -9.54 -4.16
C LEU A 9 8.23 -11.00 -4.43
N GLN A 10 9.11 -11.95 -4.10
CA GLN A 10 8.80 -13.39 -4.18
C GLN A 10 7.72 -13.83 -3.19
N LEU A 11 7.45 -13.05 -2.12
CA LEU A 11 6.38 -13.37 -1.17
C LEU A 11 5.00 -12.97 -1.69
N ALA A 12 4.90 -12.18 -2.78
CA ALA A 12 3.61 -11.76 -3.33
C ALA A 12 2.71 -12.96 -3.70
N SER A 13 3.27 -14.02 -4.28
CA SER A 13 2.49 -15.23 -4.58
C SER A 13 2.04 -15.99 -3.32
N LEU A 14 2.80 -15.88 -2.22
CA LEU A 14 2.43 -16.49 -0.95
C LEU A 14 1.33 -15.69 -0.24
N TYR A 15 1.35 -14.36 -0.37
CA TYR A 15 0.25 -13.51 0.06
C TYR A 15 -1.05 -13.87 -0.67
N GLU A 16 -1.02 -13.98 -2.01
CA GLU A 16 -2.22 -14.37 -2.75
C GLU A 16 -2.72 -15.75 -2.31
N ALA A 17 -1.80 -16.70 -2.06
CA ALA A 17 -2.18 -18.01 -1.54
C ALA A 17 -2.80 -17.94 -0.13
N SER A 18 -2.32 -17.08 0.76
CA SER A 18 -2.94 -16.90 2.09
C SER A 18 -4.34 -16.29 1.99
N VAL A 19 -4.53 -15.32 1.08
CA VAL A 19 -5.87 -14.74 0.83
C VAL A 19 -6.84 -15.81 0.31
N GLN A 20 -6.42 -16.65 -0.64
CA GLN A 20 -7.26 -17.75 -1.14
C GLN A 20 -7.56 -18.82 -0.07
N ALA A 21 -6.69 -18.96 0.93
CA ALA A 21 -6.86 -19.87 2.04
C ALA A 21 -7.64 -19.26 3.22
N GLU A 22 -8.08 -17.99 3.11
CA GLU A 22 -8.70 -17.23 4.20
C GLU A 22 -7.80 -17.18 5.47
N ASP A 23 -6.48 -17.20 5.28
CA ASP A 23 -5.49 -17.08 6.35
C ASP A 23 -5.11 -15.61 6.55
N GLU A 24 -5.94 -14.92 7.33
CA GLU A 24 -5.76 -13.50 7.65
C GLU A 24 -4.46 -13.22 8.40
N ASP A 25 -4.03 -14.10 9.30
CA ASP A 25 -2.81 -13.90 10.08
C ASP A 25 -1.58 -13.90 9.18
N ALA A 26 -1.53 -14.83 8.22
CA ALA A 26 -0.50 -14.84 7.19
C ALA A 26 -0.61 -13.60 6.27
N ALA A 27 -1.81 -13.22 5.85
CA ALA A 27 -2.03 -12.03 5.01
C ALA A 27 -1.52 -10.75 5.70
N LYS A 28 -1.84 -10.57 6.99
CA LYS A 28 -1.33 -9.48 7.85
C LYS A 28 0.20 -9.53 7.93
N ALA A 29 0.79 -10.71 8.14
CA ALA A 29 2.24 -10.86 8.23
C ALA A 29 2.95 -10.45 6.93
N PHE A 30 2.45 -10.89 5.77
CA PHE A 30 3.01 -10.50 4.47
C PHE A 30 2.83 -9.01 4.19
N CYS A 31 1.67 -8.43 4.49
CA CYS A 31 1.43 -6.99 4.33
C CYS A 31 2.41 -6.15 5.15
N ARG A 32 2.70 -6.55 6.40
CA ARG A 32 3.72 -5.88 7.24
C ARG A 32 5.09 -5.92 6.59
N ILE A 33 5.49 -7.07 6.03
CA ILE A 33 6.77 -7.21 5.33
C ILE A 33 6.84 -6.28 4.11
N PHE A 34 5.76 -6.20 3.32
CA PHE A 34 5.69 -5.32 2.15
C PHE A 34 5.78 -3.84 2.55
N ALA A 35 4.97 -3.42 3.54
CA ALA A 35 4.93 -2.06 4.04
C ALA A 35 6.29 -1.64 4.63
N GLU A 36 6.86 -2.44 5.53
CA GLU A 36 8.16 -2.13 6.13
C GLU A 36 9.28 -2.10 5.09
N ALA A 37 9.30 -3.04 4.13
CA ALA A 37 10.30 -2.98 3.06
C ALA A 37 10.13 -1.72 2.19
N GLY A 38 8.90 -1.34 1.87
CA GLY A 38 8.60 -0.12 1.14
C GLY A 38 9.07 1.12 1.87
N GLU A 39 8.80 1.21 3.17
CA GLU A 39 9.15 2.35 4.03
C GLU A 39 10.65 2.46 4.29
N GLN A 40 11.31 1.37 4.70
CA GLN A 40 12.74 1.36 5.06
C GLN A 40 13.63 1.61 3.85
N TYR A 41 13.21 1.17 2.67
CA TYR A 41 14.01 1.31 1.44
C TYR A 41 13.47 2.39 0.50
N LEU A 42 12.45 3.18 0.89
CA LEU A 42 11.76 4.12 0.00
C LEU A 42 12.72 5.02 -0.79
N ARG A 43 13.70 5.63 -0.11
CA ARG A 43 14.72 6.47 -0.74
C ARG A 43 15.48 5.73 -1.86
N ALA A 44 15.86 4.48 -1.63
CA ALA A 44 16.58 3.68 -2.61
C ALA A 44 15.66 3.19 -3.74
N LEU A 45 14.40 2.88 -3.42
CA LEU A 45 13.39 2.47 -4.39
C LEU A 45 13.08 3.60 -5.38
N LEU A 46 12.95 4.84 -4.89
CA LEU A 46 12.68 6.02 -5.71
C LEU A 46 13.81 6.39 -6.68
N PHE A 47 15.02 5.83 -6.50
CA PHE A 47 16.10 5.98 -7.50
C PHE A 47 15.81 5.21 -8.80
N LYS A 48 15.04 4.11 -8.70
CA LYS A 48 14.56 3.34 -9.85
C LYS A 48 13.05 3.06 -9.73
N PRO A 49 12.20 4.07 -9.98
CA PRO A 49 10.76 3.97 -9.73
C PRO A 49 10.09 2.78 -10.42
N GLN A 50 10.43 2.54 -11.69
CA GLN A 50 9.82 1.45 -12.48
C GLN A 50 10.34 0.06 -12.08
N GLU A 51 11.63 -0.08 -11.79
CA GLU A 51 12.25 -1.38 -11.54
C GLU A 51 11.97 -1.89 -10.13
N TRP A 52 11.95 -0.99 -9.13
CA TRP A 52 11.89 -1.39 -7.73
C TRP A 52 10.70 -0.79 -6.97
N ALA A 53 10.44 0.51 -7.08
CA ALA A 53 9.39 1.14 -6.29
C ALA A 53 7.99 0.67 -6.71
N LEU A 54 7.71 0.59 -8.01
CA LEU A 54 6.40 0.17 -8.51
C LEU A 54 6.07 -1.27 -8.09
N PRO A 55 6.94 -2.30 -8.28
CA PRO A 55 6.66 -3.64 -7.80
C PRO A 55 6.37 -3.73 -6.29
N VAL A 56 7.14 -3.01 -5.46
CA VAL A 56 6.92 -2.99 -4.01
C VAL A 56 5.60 -2.31 -3.68
N ALA A 57 5.31 -1.15 -4.28
CA ALA A 57 4.06 -0.44 -4.09
C ALA A 57 2.86 -1.26 -4.58
N THR A 58 3.01 -2.06 -5.64
CA THR A 58 1.98 -3.01 -6.08
C THR A 58 1.76 -4.13 -5.08
N ALA A 59 2.80 -4.67 -4.44
CA ALA A 59 2.65 -5.66 -3.37
C ALA A 59 1.93 -5.06 -2.14
N VAL A 60 2.26 -3.81 -1.78
CA VAL A 60 1.54 -3.09 -0.72
C VAL A 60 0.08 -2.82 -1.11
N LEU A 61 -0.21 -2.52 -2.39
CA LEU A 61 -1.57 -2.33 -2.89
C LEU A 61 -2.42 -3.59 -2.77
N SER A 62 -1.83 -4.79 -2.89
CA SER A 62 -2.56 -6.03 -2.63
C SER A 62 -3.12 -6.08 -1.20
N GLY A 63 -2.38 -5.56 -0.21
CA GLY A 63 -2.85 -5.40 1.16
C GLY A 63 -3.94 -4.35 1.31
N ALA A 64 -3.80 -3.20 0.65
CA ALA A 64 -4.82 -2.14 0.68
C ALA A 64 -6.15 -2.56 0.05
N LYS A 65 -6.13 -3.51 -0.90
CA LYS A 65 -7.30 -4.11 -1.54
C LYS A 65 -7.91 -5.27 -0.76
N HIS A 66 -7.30 -5.68 0.36
CA HIS A 66 -7.82 -6.77 1.16
C HIS A 66 -9.19 -6.38 1.75
N PRO A 67 -10.17 -7.30 1.78
CA PRO A 67 -11.51 -7.00 2.30
C PRO A 67 -11.50 -6.67 3.80
N GLU A 68 -10.61 -7.32 4.57
CA GLU A 68 -10.46 -7.04 6.00
C GLU A 68 -9.78 -5.68 6.26
N PRO A 69 -10.45 -4.75 6.98
CA PRO A 69 -9.90 -3.42 7.27
C PRO A 69 -8.55 -3.46 7.99
N GLU A 70 -8.38 -4.39 8.93
CA GLU A 70 -7.12 -4.55 9.69
C GLU A 70 -5.92 -4.88 8.80
N VAL A 71 -6.13 -5.56 7.66
CA VAL A 71 -5.06 -5.84 6.70
C VAL A 71 -4.73 -4.59 5.89
N ALA A 72 -5.76 -3.87 5.44
CA ALA A 72 -5.59 -2.65 4.68
C ALA A 72 -4.89 -1.55 5.48
N GLU A 73 -5.25 -1.39 6.76
CA GLU A 73 -4.67 -0.40 7.69
C GLU A 73 -3.16 -0.51 7.82
N ILE A 74 -2.60 -1.72 7.76
CA ILE A 74 -1.15 -1.97 7.80
C ILE A 74 -0.41 -1.18 6.70
N THR A 75 -1.09 -0.88 5.59
CA THR A 75 -0.49 -0.23 4.43
C THR A 75 -0.53 1.30 4.48
N PHE A 76 -1.30 1.89 5.41
CA PHE A 76 -1.61 3.33 5.37
C PHE A 76 -0.38 4.21 5.55
N ASN A 77 0.54 3.82 6.44
CA ASN A 77 1.76 4.59 6.68
C ASN A 77 2.65 4.64 5.41
N PHE A 78 2.81 3.52 4.71
CA PHE A 78 3.52 3.49 3.43
C PHE A 78 2.91 4.48 2.42
N TRP A 79 1.59 4.47 2.23
CA TRP A 79 0.92 5.37 1.29
C TRP A 79 1.05 6.84 1.68
N TYR A 80 0.95 7.13 2.98
CA TYR A 80 1.16 8.46 3.51
C TYR A 80 2.58 8.96 3.20
N VAL A 81 3.61 8.20 3.58
CA VAL A 81 5.01 8.59 3.35
C VAL A 81 5.32 8.75 1.86
N LEU A 82 4.83 7.82 1.01
CA LEU A 82 4.99 7.95 -0.44
C LEU A 82 4.30 9.22 -0.97
N SER A 83 3.10 9.56 -0.49
CA SER A 83 2.39 10.77 -0.90
C SER A 83 3.15 12.05 -0.52
N GLU A 84 3.77 12.08 0.66
CA GLU A 84 4.61 13.19 1.11
C GLU A 84 5.82 13.39 0.20
N GLU A 85 6.44 12.30 -0.27
CA GLU A 85 7.56 12.35 -1.22
C GLU A 85 7.16 12.79 -2.63
N LEU A 86 5.93 12.48 -3.06
CA LEU A 86 5.45 12.80 -4.41
C LEU A 86 4.80 14.18 -4.52
N ALA A 87 4.12 14.65 -3.48
CA ALA A 87 3.28 15.85 -3.53
C ALA A 87 3.37 16.75 -2.28
N GLY A 88 3.88 16.23 -1.17
CA GLY A 88 3.95 16.95 0.10
C GLY A 88 5.33 17.56 0.38
N SER A 89 5.75 17.44 1.64
CA SER A 89 6.99 18.06 2.16
C SER A 89 8.25 17.20 2.00
N GLY A 90 8.14 16.09 1.27
CA GLY A 90 9.21 15.11 1.11
C GLY A 90 10.49 15.66 0.48
N ARG A 91 11.59 15.01 0.83
CA ARG A 91 12.96 15.48 0.56
C ARG A 91 13.84 14.42 -0.11
N MET A 92 13.30 13.26 -0.46
CA MET A 92 14.03 12.20 -1.15
C MET A 92 14.16 12.50 -2.65
N ILE A 93 13.18 13.19 -3.24
CA ILE A 93 13.23 13.67 -4.62
C ILE A 93 13.65 15.15 -4.62
N ALA A 94 14.84 15.42 -5.18
CA ALA A 94 15.53 16.70 -5.03
C ALA A 94 14.97 17.81 -5.92
N ASP A 95 14.58 17.50 -7.16
CA ASP A 95 14.09 18.47 -8.13
C ASP A 95 12.60 18.30 -8.42
N GLU A 96 11.92 19.42 -8.62
CA GLU A 96 10.47 19.46 -8.84
C GLU A 96 10.06 18.79 -10.16
N GLU A 97 10.92 18.81 -11.18
CA GLU A 97 10.64 18.15 -12.46
C GLU A 97 10.55 16.63 -12.30
N THR A 98 11.57 16.01 -11.68
CA THR A 98 11.58 14.58 -11.37
C THR A 98 10.44 14.22 -10.42
N ARG A 99 10.13 15.09 -9.45
CA ARG A 99 8.98 14.89 -8.54
C ARG A 99 7.67 14.87 -9.31
N ALA A 100 7.43 15.84 -10.19
CA ALA A 100 6.22 15.89 -11.00
C ALA A 100 6.09 14.68 -11.93
N GLN A 101 7.20 14.24 -12.55
CA GLN A 101 7.24 13.03 -13.40
C GLN A 101 6.94 11.76 -12.58
N THR A 102 7.57 11.62 -11.41
CA THR A 102 7.38 10.47 -10.52
C THR A 102 5.95 10.45 -9.97
N ARG A 103 5.39 11.61 -9.60
CA ARG A 103 3.99 11.75 -9.20
C ARG A 103 3.04 11.32 -10.32
N ALA A 104 3.27 11.77 -11.55
CA ALA A 104 2.46 11.37 -12.70
C ALA A 104 2.56 9.85 -12.96
N PHE A 105 3.74 9.27 -12.77
CA PHE A 105 3.97 7.84 -12.88
C PHE A 105 3.17 7.02 -11.85
N PHE A 106 3.10 7.47 -10.60
CA PHE A 106 2.35 6.77 -9.54
C PHE A 106 0.86 7.11 -9.47
N ALA A 107 0.39 8.15 -10.17
CA ALA A 107 -1.02 8.57 -10.12
C ALA A 107 -2.03 7.42 -10.39
N PRO A 108 -1.85 6.54 -11.39
CA PRO A 108 -2.75 5.40 -11.60
C PRO A 108 -2.77 4.40 -10.44
N LEU A 109 -1.67 4.29 -9.69
CA LEU A 109 -1.58 3.42 -8.52
C LEU A 109 -2.35 4.01 -7.34
N PHE A 110 -2.22 5.33 -7.10
CA PHE A 110 -2.98 6.03 -6.06
C PHE A 110 -4.49 6.01 -6.31
N LEU A 111 -4.95 6.09 -7.57
CA LEU A 111 -6.37 5.91 -7.89
C LEU A 111 -6.89 4.53 -7.44
N GLN A 112 -6.11 3.48 -7.63
CA GLN A 112 -6.48 2.14 -7.15
C GLN A 112 -6.50 2.05 -5.62
N VAL A 113 -5.64 2.79 -4.91
CA VAL A 113 -5.70 2.89 -3.45
C VAL A 113 -7.01 3.55 -3.03
N VAL A 114 -7.38 4.68 -3.66
CA VAL A 114 -8.64 5.37 -3.38
C VAL A 114 -9.84 4.45 -3.61
N ASP A 115 -9.87 3.71 -4.72
CA ASP A 115 -10.93 2.75 -5.02
C ASP A 115 -10.99 1.63 -3.98
N ALA A 116 -9.85 1.13 -3.50
CA ALA A 116 -9.78 0.11 -2.47
C ALA A 116 -10.29 0.61 -1.11
N LEU A 117 -9.83 1.79 -0.67
CA LEU A 117 -10.22 2.38 0.60
C LEU A 117 -11.70 2.80 0.62
N ARG A 118 -12.25 3.18 -0.53
CA ARG A 118 -13.67 3.50 -0.65
C ARG A 118 -14.55 2.34 -0.19
N VAL A 119 -14.21 1.10 -0.55
CA VAL A 119 -14.98 -0.09 -0.16
C VAL A 119 -14.96 -0.30 1.36
N LEU A 120 -13.85 0.06 2.02
CA LEU A 120 -13.70 -0.09 3.48
C LEU A 120 -14.52 0.93 4.28
N VAL A 121 -14.84 2.08 3.68
CA VAL A 121 -15.60 3.17 4.34
C VAL A 121 -17.06 3.24 3.88
N GLU A 122 -17.46 2.39 2.93
CA GLU A 122 -18.87 2.28 2.54
C GLU A 122 -19.64 1.60 3.67
N PHE A 123 -20.64 2.30 4.20
CA PHE A 123 -21.53 1.72 5.18
C PHE A 123 -22.24 0.49 4.60
N PRO A 124 -22.37 -0.60 5.39
CA PRO A 124 -23.15 -1.75 4.97
C PRO A 124 -24.60 -1.35 4.62
N PRO A 125 -25.28 -2.04 3.69
CA PRO A 125 -26.64 -1.70 3.27
C PRO A 125 -27.66 -1.68 4.41
N ASP A 126 -27.39 -2.40 5.50
CA ASP A 126 -28.20 -2.53 6.71
C ASP A 126 -27.77 -1.56 7.83
N SER A 127 -26.77 -0.70 7.59
CA SER A 127 -26.29 0.31 8.53
C SER A 127 -27.37 1.26 9.07
N ALA A 128 -28.46 1.45 8.32
CA ALA A 128 -29.62 2.21 8.77
C ALA A 128 -30.36 1.59 9.97
N THR A 129 -30.07 0.33 10.29
CA THR A 129 -30.67 -0.40 11.42
C THR A 129 -29.73 -0.53 12.62
N TRP A 130 -28.50 -0.01 12.52
CA TRP A 130 -27.51 -0.12 13.59
C TRP A 130 -27.92 0.77 14.77
N SER A 131 -27.86 0.21 15.98
CA SER A 131 -28.10 0.96 17.22
C SER A 131 -26.97 1.94 17.50
N ALA A 132 -27.28 3.01 18.24
CA ALA A 132 -26.34 4.09 18.57
C ALA A 132 -25.02 3.61 19.21
N ASP A 133 -25.01 2.44 19.86
CA ASP A 133 -23.82 1.85 20.49
C ASP A 133 -22.76 1.32 19.49
N VAL A 134 -23.07 1.29 18.18
CA VAL A 134 -22.17 0.85 17.09
C VAL A 134 -21.62 2.05 16.29
N GLN A 135 -21.88 3.29 16.75
CA GLN A 135 -21.49 4.53 16.05
C GLN A 135 -20.19 5.19 16.54
N ASP A 136 -19.53 4.62 17.56
CA ASP A 136 -18.25 5.10 18.12
C ASP A 136 -17.04 4.34 17.56
#